data_AF-A0A932MKK9-F1
#
_entry.id   AF-A0A932MKK9-F1
#
_cell.length_a   1.000
_cell.length_b   1.000
_cell.length_c   1.000
_cell.angle_alpha   90.00
_cell.angle_beta   90.00
_cell.angle_gamma   90.00
#
_symmetry.space_group_name_H-M   'P 1'
#
loop_
_entity.id
_entity.type
_entity.pdbx_description
1 polymer ?
#
loop_
_entity_poly.entity_id
_entity_poly.type
_entity_poly.pdbx_seq_one_letter_code
_entity_poly.pdbx_strand_id
1 'polypeptide(L)'
;MNNRTYIDSYAMVGKRGPKDVEAQWETEVLLEEMEWCGIHGALIAHSTAKEYDPNYGNRMLLRELKKSSRLYGVWTVMPHHTGEFRKPKDAVQEMLDLGIRVAKMYPRSHRYPFSIDFCGDLLRELERNEIPLMVEGGYMYNPDIFEPFNQVLLTDLDAALTRFPNLKVLLLGSRWESTRFTNPLMRKHKNLHLELSNHQGNRAMELFAEWYGVERIILGTGALEKSPGAAKAFVDYCTLGNDGKQKIAAGNIARLMNLDRLPPPYRSKKSADPILALAKEGKPLRNILVIDSHAHMSHEGAEGIGFLHQPYGDAASMVERAKLMGIDAMCVSGFLAVWTDYEEGNKIIVDAMKRYPKFYHGYAALQPQYVKNWKKEFKTWYGKYRMEGLKPYHPRTFLPYNDKAWAPWYEYGNSINAYTLIHPSPNLVKEMNDIAPKYPNMSFLLAHSGASFPDARLAIEAALNNPNIFLEITLTSVTYRVIEFMVKHVGADRVLFGTDQPMRDPIPQFGWMAYSHCTFEEKKKMFGLNMQKIIRRVKAKR
;
A
#
# COMPACT_ATOMS: atom_id res chain seq x y z
N MET A 1 -12.50 -21.10 -12.85
CA MET A 1 -12.45 -19.63 -12.77
C MET A 1 -13.14 -19.22 -11.48
N ASN A 2 -12.53 -18.37 -10.67
CA ASN A 2 -13.16 -17.88 -9.44
C ASN A 2 -14.25 -16.88 -9.86
N ASN A 3 -15.53 -17.22 -9.64
CA ASN A 3 -16.67 -16.44 -10.14
C ASN A 3 -17.05 -15.30 -9.17
N ARG A 4 -16.05 -14.70 -8.51
CA ARG A 4 -16.25 -13.75 -7.42
C ARG A 4 -16.67 -12.39 -7.97
N THR A 5 -17.75 -11.84 -7.41
CA THR A 5 -18.17 -10.46 -7.69
C THR A 5 -17.42 -9.50 -6.77
N TYR A 6 -17.04 -8.34 -7.32
CA TYR A 6 -16.28 -7.31 -6.64
C TYR A 6 -17.01 -5.98 -6.76
N ILE A 7 -17.16 -5.28 -5.64
CA ILE A 7 -17.64 -3.91 -5.58
C ILE A 7 -16.58 -3.12 -4.81
N ASP A 8 -15.96 -2.14 -5.48
CA ASP A 8 -15.08 -1.20 -4.81
C ASP A 8 -15.89 -0.28 -3.91
N SER A 9 -15.64 -0.33 -2.59
CA SER A 9 -16.36 0.50 -1.64
C SER A 9 -16.07 1.99 -1.73
N TYR A 10 -14.98 2.40 -2.38
CA TYR A 10 -14.69 3.83 -2.54
C TYR A 10 -13.63 4.13 -3.63
N ALA A 11 -14.05 4.94 -4.60
CA ALA A 11 -13.19 5.60 -5.58
C ALA A 11 -13.57 7.09 -5.72
N MET A 12 -12.65 7.91 -6.22
CA MET A 12 -12.88 9.35 -6.42
C MET A 12 -12.61 9.72 -7.87
N VAL A 13 -13.57 10.44 -8.47
CA VAL A 13 -13.50 10.94 -9.86
C VAL A 13 -13.65 12.45 -9.89
N GLY A 14 -13.35 13.07 -11.03
CA GLY A 14 -13.46 14.51 -11.22
C GLY A 14 -12.15 15.26 -10.96
N LYS A 15 -12.07 16.48 -11.50
CA LYS A 15 -10.90 17.34 -11.38
C LYS A 15 -10.67 17.72 -9.92
N ARG A 16 -9.41 17.72 -9.49
CA ARG A 16 -8.99 18.10 -8.13
C ARG A 16 -7.71 18.91 -8.16
N GLY A 17 -7.50 19.72 -7.14
CA GLY A 17 -6.26 20.46 -6.91
C GLY A 17 -5.83 20.27 -5.46
N PRO A 18 -4.57 19.89 -5.18
CA PRO A 18 -3.47 19.59 -6.11
C PRO A 18 -3.61 18.21 -6.79
N LYS A 19 -3.09 18.08 -8.02
CA LYS A 19 -3.01 16.82 -8.78
C LYS A 19 -1.69 16.77 -9.54
N ASP A 20 -0.96 15.67 -9.45
CA ASP A 20 0.18 15.41 -10.33
C ASP A 20 -0.29 15.30 -11.79
N VAL A 21 0.48 15.78 -12.77
CA VAL A 21 0.10 15.75 -14.19
C VAL A 21 -0.28 14.35 -14.68
N GLU A 22 0.39 13.31 -14.18
CA GLU A 22 0.18 11.91 -14.58
C GLU A 22 -1.04 11.26 -13.89
N ALA A 23 -1.51 11.83 -12.77
CA ALA A 23 -2.59 11.24 -11.99
C ALA A 23 -3.93 11.32 -12.72
N GLN A 24 -4.63 10.20 -12.73
CA GLN A 24 -5.92 10.03 -13.42
C GLN A 24 -7.07 10.56 -12.55
N TRP A 25 -8.18 10.89 -13.21
CA TRP A 25 -9.36 11.48 -12.55
C TRP A 25 -10.67 11.26 -13.31
N GLU A 26 -10.60 10.80 -14.55
CA GLU A 26 -11.77 10.61 -15.41
C GLU A 26 -12.50 9.30 -15.09
N THR A 27 -13.83 9.34 -15.11
CA THR A 27 -14.69 8.17 -14.82
C THR A 27 -14.52 7.07 -15.87
N GLU A 28 -14.26 7.43 -17.12
CA GLU A 28 -13.98 6.52 -18.21
C GLU A 28 -12.73 5.67 -17.92
N VAL A 29 -11.65 6.30 -17.43
CA VAL A 29 -10.43 5.60 -17.01
C VAL A 29 -10.70 4.67 -15.82
N LEU A 30 -11.57 5.09 -14.88
CA LEU A 30 -11.98 4.21 -13.78
C LEU A 30 -12.73 2.97 -14.30
N LEU A 31 -13.65 3.14 -15.24
CA LEU A 31 -14.43 2.02 -15.81
C LEU A 31 -13.54 1.05 -16.60
N GLU A 32 -12.58 1.56 -17.36
CA GLU A 32 -11.59 0.73 -18.06
C GLU A 32 -10.73 -0.06 -17.08
N GLU A 33 -10.24 0.58 -16.02
CA GLU A 33 -9.42 -0.08 -15.00
C GLU A 33 -10.24 -1.08 -14.18
N MET A 34 -11.51 -0.78 -13.90
CA MET A 34 -12.44 -1.72 -13.29
C MET A 34 -12.60 -2.98 -14.16
N GLU A 35 -12.80 -2.86 -15.46
CA GLU A 35 -12.85 -4.01 -16.37
C GLU A 35 -11.51 -4.75 -16.42
N TRP A 36 -10.40 -4.01 -16.50
CA TRP A 36 -9.05 -4.56 -16.49
C TRP A 36 -8.78 -5.40 -15.25
N CYS A 37 -9.17 -4.93 -14.05
CA CYS A 37 -9.01 -5.67 -12.82
C CYS A 37 -10.08 -6.75 -12.60
N GLY A 38 -11.25 -6.63 -13.22
CA GLY A 38 -12.42 -7.48 -12.93
C GLY A 38 -13.22 -7.01 -11.72
N ILE A 39 -13.29 -5.70 -11.50
CA ILE A 39 -14.10 -5.04 -10.47
C ILE A 39 -15.45 -4.63 -11.07
N HIS A 40 -16.53 -5.19 -10.57
CA HIS A 40 -17.83 -5.21 -11.26
C HIS A 40 -18.68 -3.97 -11.00
N GLY A 41 -18.46 -3.30 -9.87
CA GLY A 41 -19.09 -2.03 -9.53
C GLY A 41 -18.19 -1.21 -8.61
N ALA A 42 -18.48 0.08 -8.50
CA ALA A 42 -17.73 0.98 -7.63
C ALA A 42 -18.64 2.05 -7.03
N LEU A 43 -18.41 2.35 -5.76
CA LEU A 43 -18.95 3.53 -5.11
C LEU A 43 -18.03 4.70 -5.43
N ILE A 44 -18.57 5.77 -6.02
CA ILE A 44 -17.81 6.95 -6.43
C ILE A 44 -18.28 8.22 -5.75
N ALA A 45 -17.32 9.05 -5.35
CA ALA A 45 -17.54 10.45 -4.98
C ALA A 45 -16.91 11.36 -6.04
N HIS A 46 -17.48 12.56 -6.20
CA HIS A 46 -16.88 13.59 -7.05
C HIS A 46 -15.95 14.47 -6.21
N SER A 47 -14.70 14.62 -6.63
CA SER A 47 -13.64 15.38 -5.93
C SER A 47 -14.05 16.80 -5.58
N THR A 48 -14.76 17.50 -6.46
CA THR A 48 -15.28 18.87 -6.20
C THR A 48 -16.13 18.96 -4.94
N ALA A 49 -16.79 17.87 -4.53
CA ALA A 49 -17.59 17.86 -3.31
C ALA A 49 -16.73 17.93 -2.04
N LYS A 50 -15.46 17.50 -2.11
CA LYS A 50 -14.44 17.62 -1.06
C LYS A 50 -13.64 18.93 -1.17
N GLU A 51 -13.29 19.31 -2.40
CA GLU A 51 -12.31 20.39 -2.64
C GLU A 51 -12.95 21.78 -2.71
N TYR A 52 -14.26 21.88 -2.92
CA TYR A 52 -14.93 23.17 -3.13
C TYR A 52 -16.25 23.30 -2.36
N ASP A 53 -17.31 22.66 -2.83
CA ASP A 53 -18.65 22.75 -2.23
C ASP A 53 -19.35 21.40 -2.35
N PRO A 54 -19.82 20.82 -1.24
CA PRO A 54 -20.58 19.58 -1.26
C PRO A 54 -21.77 19.64 -2.21
N ASN A 55 -22.63 20.67 -2.13
CA ASN A 55 -23.85 20.68 -2.94
C ASN A 55 -23.53 20.63 -4.44
N TYR A 56 -22.62 21.49 -4.90
CA TYR A 56 -22.20 21.57 -6.29
C TYR A 56 -21.52 20.29 -6.76
N GLY A 57 -20.57 19.77 -5.98
CA GLY A 57 -19.86 18.53 -6.31
C GLY A 57 -20.79 17.31 -6.36
N ASN A 58 -21.77 17.22 -5.47
CA ASN A 58 -22.77 16.15 -5.49
C ASN A 58 -23.68 16.23 -6.72
N ARG A 59 -23.99 17.42 -7.25
CA ARG A 59 -24.70 17.54 -8.54
C ARG A 59 -23.83 17.12 -9.72
N MET A 60 -22.52 17.38 -9.67
CA MET A 60 -21.59 16.88 -10.68
C MET A 60 -21.52 15.35 -10.66
N LEU A 61 -21.52 14.74 -9.46
CA LEU A 61 -21.55 13.29 -9.29
C LEU A 61 -22.71 12.63 -10.06
N LEU A 62 -23.91 13.23 -10.04
CA LEU A 62 -25.07 12.69 -10.78
C LEU A 62 -24.84 12.58 -12.29
N ARG A 63 -23.95 13.39 -12.86
CA ARG A 63 -23.58 13.30 -14.28
C ARG A 63 -22.65 12.12 -14.53
N GLU A 64 -21.71 11.88 -13.62
CA GLU A 64 -20.78 10.75 -13.68
C GLU A 64 -21.50 9.41 -13.54
N LEU A 65 -22.51 9.32 -12.65
CA LEU A 65 -23.31 8.10 -12.46
C LEU A 65 -24.08 7.67 -13.72
N LYS A 66 -24.41 8.60 -14.63
CA LYS A 66 -25.09 8.27 -15.90
C LYS A 66 -24.19 7.54 -16.89
N LYS A 67 -22.86 7.58 -16.71
CA LYS A 67 -21.90 6.95 -17.62
C LYS A 67 -21.92 5.42 -17.55
N SER A 68 -22.34 4.84 -16.43
CA SER A 68 -22.46 3.38 -16.28
C SER A 68 -23.36 2.99 -15.13
N SER A 69 -24.20 1.97 -15.34
CA SER A 69 -25.03 1.36 -14.29
C SER A 69 -24.25 0.56 -13.24
N ARG A 70 -22.92 0.53 -13.36
CA ARG A 70 -21.98 -0.12 -12.41
C ARG A 70 -21.49 0.84 -11.33
N LEU A 71 -21.88 2.11 -11.41
CA LEU A 71 -21.44 3.16 -10.49
C LEU A 71 -22.54 3.49 -9.49
N TYR A 72 -22.17 3.58 -8.22
CA TYR A 72 -23.04 3.94 -7.11
C TYR A 72 -22.54 5.24 -6.48
N GLY A 73 -23.41 6.19 -6.16
CA GLY A 73 -22.96 7.48 -5.64
C GLY A 73 -22.69 7.48 -4.14
N VAL A 74 -21.63 8.18 -3.74
CA VAL A 74 -21.32 8.54 -2.35
C VAL A 74 -21.53 10.04 -2.20
N TRP A 75 -22.54 10.43 -1.41
CA TRP A 75 -22.90 11.83 -1.23
C TRP A 75 -22.02 12.47 -0.16
N THR A 76 -21.39 13.60 -0.47
CA THR A 76 -20.65 14.37 0.54
C THR A 76 -21.60 15.23 1.36
N VAL A 77 -21.57 15.11 2.68
CA VAL A 77 -22.44 15.85 3.60
C VAL A 77 -21.63 16.66 4.60
N MET A 78 -22.24 17.73 5.14
CA MET A 78 -21.64 18.56 6.20
C MET A 78 -22.72 19.14 7.13
N PRO A 79 -22.37 19.63 8.32
CA PRO A 79 -23.31 20.32 9.20
C PRO A 79 -24.00 21.52 8.55
N HIS A 80 -25.23 21.79 8.97
CA HIS A 80 -26.13 22.78 8.37
C HIS A 80 -26.11 24.16 9.06
N HIS A 81 -25.34 24.30 10.15
CA HIS A 81 -25.44 25.41 11.11
C HIS A 81 -25.24 26.81 10.51
N THR A 82 -24.50 26.90 9.42
CA THR A 82 -24.17 28.15 8.70
C THR A 82 -25.14 28.45 7.55
N GLY A 83 -26.05 27.53 7.21
CA GLY A 83 -27.07 27.72 6.18
C GLY A 83 -26.62 27.43 4.74
N GLU A 84 -25.32 27.20 4.47
CA GLU A 84 -24.85 26.78 3.14
C GLU A 84 -25.22 25.33 2.79
N PHE A 85 -25.42 24.49 3.80
CA PHE A 85 -25.83 23.11 3.64
C PHE A 85 -27.26 22.90 4.14
N ARG A 86 -27.98 22.00 3.47
CA ARG A 86 -29.38 21.71 3.77
C ARG A 86 -29.52 21.15 5.20
N LYS A 87 -30.69 21.37 5.81
CA LYS A 87 -31.02 20.74 7.09
C LYS A 87 -30.98 19.22 6.95
N PRO A 88 -30.60 18.47 8.01
CA PRO A 88 -30.36 17.03 7.94
C PRO A 88 -31.48 16.22 7.28
N LYS A 89 -32.74 16.48 7.64
CA LYS A 89 -33.90 15.79 7.07
C LYS A 89 -34.02 16.00 5.57
N ASP A 90 -33.87 17.24 5.12
CA ASP A 90 -33.99 17.61 3.71
C ASP A 90 -32.81 17.05 2.89
N ALA A 91 -31.60 17.05 3.46
CA ALA A 91 -30.41 16.47 2.85
C ALA A 91 -30.57 14.94 2.67
N VAL A 92 -31.01 14.25 3.73
CA VAL A 92 -31.22 12.79 3.70
C VAL A 92 -32.38 12.41 2.77
N GLN A 93 -33.50 13.13 2.81
CA GLN A 93 -34.60 12.87 1.89
C GLN A 93 -34.14 13.03 0.42
N GLU A 94 -33.35 14.05 0.13
CA GLU A 94 -32.81 14.24 -1.22
C GLU A 94 -31.88 13.10 -1.66
N MET A 95 -31.05 12.58 -0.75
CA MET A 95 -30.26 11.36 -0.99
C MET A 95 -31.17 10.21 -1.39
N LEU A 96 -32.25 9.99 -0.62
CA LEU A 96 -33.17 8.90 -0.84
C LEU A 96 -33.88 8.99 -2.19
N ASP A 97 -34.40 10.19 -2.51
CA ASP A 97 -35.12 10.51 -3.75
C ASP A 97 -34.27 10.28 -5.01
N LEU A 98 -32.96 10.54 -4.90
CA LEU A 98 -32.00 10.36 -6.00
C LEU A 98 -31.33 8.98 -6.02
N GLY A 99 -31.78 8.04 -5.18
CA GLY A 99 -31.24 6.68 -5.14
C GLY A 99 -29.84 6.59 -4.49
N ILE A 100 -29.39 7.62 -3.79
CA ILE A 100 -28.11 7.62 -3.09
C ILE A 100 -28.28 7.06 -1.68
N ARG A 101 -27.38 6.17 -1.27
CA ARG A 101 -27.52 5.36 -0.04
C ARG A 101 -26.28 5.40 0.85
N VAL A 102 -25.30 6.25 0.56
CA VAL A 102 -24.07 6.36 1.33
C VAL A 102 -23.69 7.83 1.48
N ALA A 103 -23.35 8.23 2.70
CA ALA A 103 -22.84 9.56 3.01
C ALA A 103 -21.33 9.52 3.28
N LYS A 104 -20.63 10.60 2.99
CA LYS A 104 -19.23 10.81 3.39
C LYS A 104 -19.03 12.21 3.94
N MET A 105 -18.19 12.36 4.96
CA MET A 105 -17.85 13.65 5.55
C MET A 105 -16.35 13.95 5.40
N TYR A 106 -16.03 15.23 5.28
CA TYR A 106 -14.64 15.75 5.25
C TYR A 106 -14.44 16.90 6.26
N PRO A 107 -14.54 16.66 7.59
CA PRO A 107 -14.51 17.73 8.58
C PRO A 107 -13.23 18.59 8.51
N ARG A 108 -12.06 17.96 8.34
CA ARG A 108 -10.79 18.70 8.20
C ARG A 108 -10.72 19.53 6.92
N SER A 109 -11.05 18.94 5.77
CA SER A 109 -11.00 19.68 4.49
C SER A 109 -12.03 20.82 4.44
N HIS A 110 -13.22 20.62 5.01
CA HIS A 110 -14.28 21.63 5.07
C HIS A 110 -14.21 22.51 6.34
N ARG A 111 -13.17 22.38 7.16
CA ARG A 111 -12.84 23.24 8.30
C ARG A 111 -13.92 23.33 9.39
N TYR A 112 -14.47 22.19 9.80
CA TYR A 112 -15.34 22.09 10.98
C TYR A 112 -14.93 20.92 11.90
N PRO A 113 -15.20 20.99 13.20
CA PRO A 113 -14.87 19.89 14.12
C PRO A 113 -15.83 18.71 13.94
N PHE A 114 -15.29 17.49 13.95
CA PHE A 114 -16.10 16.27 13.99
C PHE A 114 -16.53 15.97 15.44
N SER A 115 -17.48 16.72 15.98
CA SER A 115 -18.00 16.48 17.33
C SER A 115 -19.51 16.31 17.33
N ILE A 116 -20.05 15.81 18.45
CA ILE A 116 -21.49 15.63 18.63
C ILE A 116 -22.25 16.96 18.50
N ASP A 117 -21.69 18.06 19.01
CA ASP A 117 -22.37 19.36 18.98
C ASP A 117 -22.51 19.91 17.56
N PHE A 118 -21.52 19.66 16.70
CA PHE A 118 -21.54 20.14 15.33
C PHE A 118 -22.22 19.17 14.38
N CYS A 119 -21.97 17.86 14.52
CA CYS A 119 -22.42 16.86 13.56
C CYS A 119 -23.68 16.10 14.02
N GLY A 120 -24.06 16.19 15.30
CA GLY A 120 -25.01 15.27 15.94
C GLY A 120 -26.39 15.19 15.29
N ASP A 121 -26.95 16.31 14.83
CA ASP A 121 -28.25 16.30 14.14
C ASP A 121 -28.19 15.56 12.81
N LEU A 122 -27.09 15.74 12.07
CA LEU A 122 -26.85 15.04 10.81
C LEU A 122 -26.59 13.55 11.06
N LEU A 123 -25.72 13.21 12.01
CA LEU A 123 -25.40 11.82 12.36
C LEU A 123 -26.65 11.05 12.83
N ARG A 124 -27.52 11.69 13.62
CA ARG A 124 -28.79 11.12 14.06
C ARG A 124 -29.72 10.84 12.89
N GLU A 125 -29.77 11.75 11.91
CA GLU A 125 -30.65 11.58 10.76
C GLU A 125 -30.14 10.49 9.80
N LEU A 126 -28.81 10.36 9.64
CA LEU A 126 -28.19 9.24 8.94
C LEU A 126 -28.50 7.91 9.65
N GLU A 127 -28.37 7.86 10.98
CA GLU A 127 -28.70 6.66 11.78
C GLU A 127 -30.17 6.25 11.61
N ARG A 128 -31.10 7.19 11.71
CA ARG A 128 -32.55 6.95 11.58
C ARG A 128 -32.96 6.36 10.24
N ASN A 129 -32.30 6.77 9.16
CA ASN A 129 -32.58 6.32 7.80
C ASN A 129 -31.63 5.20 7.34
N GLU A 130 -30.85 4.65 8.28
CA GLU A 130 -29.84 3.61 8.04
C GLU A 130 -28.83 3.94 6.93
N ILE A 131 -28.51 5.21 6.72
CA ILE A 131 -27.52 5.63 5.73
C ILE A 131 -26.12 5.47 6.34
N PRO A 132 -25.28 4.55 5.83
CA PRO A 132 -23.90 4.42 6.30
C PRO A 132 -23.10 5.68 6.04
N LEU A 133 -22.25 6.01 7.03
CA LEU A 133 -21.31 7.11 6.96
C LEU A 133 -19.90 6.59 6.65
N MET A 134 -19.25 7.15 5.65
CA MET A 134 -17.83 7.01 5.40
C MET A 134 -17.05 8.16 6.03
N VAL A 135 -15.97 7.84 6.72
CA VAL A 135 -14.99 8.82 7.22
C VAL A 135 -13.58 8.29 7.05
N GLU A 136 -12.65 9.18 6.73
CA GLU A 136 -11.21 8.88 6.77
C GLU A 136 -10.68 9.28 8.15
N GLY A 137 -10.08 8.36 8.89
CA GLY A 137 -9.66 8.64 10.26
C GLY A 137 -8.38 7.94 10.69
N GLY A 138 -7.66 8.59 11.60
CA GLY A 138 -6.39 8.11 12.16
C GLY A 138 -6.13 8.68 13.55
N TYR A 139 -4.99 8.30 14.14
CA TYR A 139 -4.70 8.58 15.55
C TYR A 139 -4.30 10.05 15.78
N MET A 140 -3.68 10.71 14.80
CA MET A 140 -3.23 12.10 14.94
C MET A 140 -3.55 12.94 13.69
N TYR A 141 -3.67 14.26 13.88
CA TYR A 141 -3.55 15.22 12.78
C TYR A 141 -2.07 15.62 12.65
N ASN A 142 -1.20 14.69 12.25
CA ASN A 142 0.21 15.00 12.08
C ASN A 142 0.50 15.36 10.60
N PRO A 143 1.19 16.49 10.31
CA PRO A 143 1.73 16.78 8.97
C PRO A 143 2.86 15.85 8.53
N ASP A 144 3.35 14.96 9.40
CA ASP A 144 4.23 13.87 8.98
C ASP A 144 3.60 13.09 7.82
N ILE A 145 4.46 12.64 6.90
CA ILE A 145 4.18 11.96 5.62
C ILE A 145 3.17 10.80 5.74
N PHE A 146 2.93 10.33 6.97
CA PHE A 146 2.18 9.11 7.26
C PHE A 146 0.66 9.31 7.40
N GLU A 147 0.13 10.48 7.80
CA GLU A 147 -1.33 10.68 7.97
C GLU A 147 -1.90 12.02 7.42
N PRO A 148 -1.47 12.53 6.23
CA PRO A 148 -1.90 13.84 5.75
C PRO A 148 -3.39 13.93 5.41
N PHE A 149 -4.08 12.80 5.22
CA PHE A 149 -5.46 12.74 4.72
C PHE A 149 -6.54 12.55 5.80
N ASN A 150 -6.17 12.36 7.07
CA ASN A 150 -7.14 12.15 8.15
C ASN A 150 -8.17 13.28 8.21
N GLN A 151 -9.45 12.92 8.19
CA GLN A 151 -10.57 13.83 8.29
C GLN A 151 -11.17 13.88 9.70
N VAL A 152 -11.01 12.78 10.47
CA VAL A 152 -11.45 12.65 11.86
C VAL A 152 -10.35 12.00 12.71
N LEU A 153 -10.28 12.34 14.00
CA LEU A 153 -9.50 11.56 14.96
C LEU A 153 -10.27 10.33 15.39
N LEU A 154 -9.55 9.24 15.70
CA LEU A 154 -10.18 8.05 16.27
C LEU A 154 -10.89 8.33 17.60
N THR A 155 -10.42 9.28 18.41
CA THR A 155 -11.10 9.68 19.65
C THR A 155 -12.46 10.33 19.41
N ASP A 156 -12.56 11.18 18.39
CA ASP A 156 -13.81 11.85 18.01
C ASP A 156 -14.80 10.83 17.43
N LEU A 157 -14.28 9.90 16.63
CA LEU A 157 -15.04 8.79 16.09
C LEU A 157 -15.57 7.86 17.20
N ASP A 158 -14.78 7.58 18.23
CA ASP A 158 -15.20 6.80 19.41
C ASP A 158 -16.40 7.46 20.11
N ALA A 159 -16.37 8.78 20.28
CA ALA A 159 -17.47 9.54 20.88
C ALA A 159 -18.74 9.48 20.00
N ALA A 160 -18.60 9.66 18.68
CA ALA A 160 -19.70 9.54 17.72
C ALA A 160 -20.35 8.16 17.75
N LEU A 161 -19.57 7.09 17.66
CA LEU A 161 -20.07 5.71 17.68
C LEU A 161 -20.71 5.34 19.01
N THR A 162 -20.18 5.85 20.13
CA THR A 162 -20.80 5.66 21.46
C THR A 162 -22.16 6.35 21.55
N ARG A 163 -22.31 7.54 20.94
CA ARG A 163 -23.57 8.30 20.96
C ARG A 163 -24.62 7.75 19.99
N PHE A 164 -24.19 7.22 18.85
CA PHE A 164 -25.03 6.71 17.77
C PHE A 164 -24.68 5.24 17.49
N PRO A 165 -25.08 4.30 18.37
CA PRO A 165 -24.66 2.91 18.31
C PRO A 165 -25.25 2.13 17.12
N ASN A 166 -26.25 2.66 16.43
CA ASN A 166 -26.84 2.06 15.23
C ASN A 166 -26.34 2.71 13.94
N LEU A 167 -25.60 3.82 14.01
CA LEU A 167 -25.01 4.45 12.84
C LEU A 167 -23.92 3.53 12.27
N LYS A 168 -24.16 2.94 11.10
CA LYS A 168 -23.15 2.14 10.38
C LYS A 168 -22.05 3.08 9.90
N VAL A 169 -20.80 2.84 10.31
CA VAL A 169 -19.65 3.64 9.88
C VAL A 169 -18.64 2.78 9.16
N LEU A 170 -18.19 3.22 7.98
CA LEU A 170 -17.06 2.66 7.26
C LEU A 170 -15.84 3.56 7.44
N LEU A 171 -14.85 3.07 8.18
CA LEU A 171 -13.57 3.75 8.38
C LEU A 171 -12.65 3.47 7.20
N LEU A 172 -12.36 4.53 6.45
CA LEU A 172 -11.44 4.57 5.33
C LEU A 172 -10.05 5.03 5.80
N GLY A 173 -9.02 4.73 5.02
CA GLY A 173 -7.70 5.34 5.17
C GLY A 173 -6.90 4.91 6.40
N SER A 174 -7.43 4.04 7.27
CA SER A 174 -6.67 3.44 8.37
C SER A 174 -5.41 2.76 7.83
N ARG A 175 -4.30 2.87 8.54
CA ARG A 175 -3.02 2.27 8.15
C ARG A 175 -2.59 1.19 9.13
N TRP A 176 -1.66 0.33 8.70
CA TRP A 176 -1.12 -0.75 9.53
C TRP A 176 -0.48 -0.25 10.83
N GLU A 177 0.10 0.95 10.82
CA GLU A 177 0.62 1.64 12.01
C GLU A 177 -0.47 1.89 13.07
N SER A 178 -1.71 2.14 12.63
CA SER A 178 -2.81 2.48 13.53
C SER A 178 -3.46 1.26 14.17
N THR A 179 -3.02 0.03 13.88
CA THR A 179 -3.68 -1.21 14.34
C THR A 179 -3.93 -1.22 15.85
N ARG A 180 -2.96 -0.76 16.66
CA ARG A 180 -3.10 -0.71 18.13
C ARG A 180 -4.17 0.29 18.62
N PHE A 181 -4.48 1.31 17.82
CA PHE A 181 -5.53 2.28 18.11
C PHE A 181 -6.88 1.84 17.54
N THR A 182 -6.88 1.33 16.31
CA THR A 182 -8.09 0.90 15.61
C THR A 182 -8.69 -0.35 16.26
N ASN A 183 -7.87 -1.27 16.81
CA ASN A 183 -8.36 -2.52 17.41
C ASN A 183 -9.29 -2.33 18.62
N PRO A 184 -8.93 -1.52 19.64
CA PRO A 184 -9.86 -1.18 20.73
C PRO A 184 -11.20 -0.61 20.25
N LEU A 185 -11.19 0.29 19.26
CA LEU A 185 -12.41 0.86 18.69
C LEU A 185 -13.28 -0.20 18.02
N MET A 186 -12.67 -1.06 17.17
CA MET A 186 -13.38 -2.14 16.49
C MET A 186 -13.96 -3.17 17.48
N ARG A 187 -13.31 -3.40 18.62
CA ARG A 187 -13.85 -4.27 19.68
C ARG A 187 -15.02 -3.64 20.42
N LYS A 188 -14.95 -2.32 20.66
CA LYS A 188 -16.00 -1.55 21.35
C LYS A 188 -17.26 -1.38 20.49
N HIS A 189 -17.09 -1.09 19.19
CA HIS A 189 -18.17 -0.66 18.30
C HIS A 189 -18.49 -1.68 17.22
N LYS A 190 -19.63 -2.37 17.34
CA LYS A 190 -20.08 -3.39 16.37
C LYS A 190 -20.55 -2.79 15.04
N ASN A 191 -20.94 -1.53 15.05
CA ASN A 191 -21.38 -0.72 13.90
C ASN A 191 -20.21 -0.09 13.11
N LEU A 192 -18.96 -0.30 13.56
CA LEU A 192 -17.75 0.14 12.84
C LEU A 192 -17.24 -0.96 11.91
N HIS A 193 -17.01 -0.58 10.65
CA HIS A 193 -16.46 -1.41 9.58
C HIS A 193 -15.12 -0.83 9.10
N LEU A 194 -14.23 -1.69 8.61
CA LEU A 194 -12.91 -1.31 8.10
C LEU A 194 -12.79 -1.55 6.60
N GLU A 195 -12.18 -0.58 5.92
CA GLU A 195 -11.77 -0.64 4.52
C GLU A 195 -10.24 -0.77 4.44
N LEU A 196 -9.72 -1.54 3.48
CA LEU A 196 -8.32 -2.02 3.48
C LEU A 196 -7.39 -1.46 2.37
N SER A 197 -7.83 -0.50 1.56
CA SER A 197 -7.04 0.16 0.52
C SER A 197 -5.75 0.78 1.06
N ASN A 198 -5.77 1.21 2.32
CA ASN A 198 -4.61 1.76 3.03
C ASN A 198 -4.12 0.85 4.17
N HIS A 199 -5.01 0.05 4.76
CA HIS A 199 -4.67 -0.84 5.86
C HIS A 199 -4.09 -2.17 5.34
N GLN A 200 -2.90 -2.09 4.77
CA GLN A 200 -2.20 -3.23 4.16
C GLN A 200 -1.34 -4.00 5.17
N GLY A 201 -1.72 -4.08 6.45
CA GLY A 201 -0.92 -4.75 7.48
C GLY A 201 -0.71 -6.22 7.17
N ASN A 202 0.43 -6.78 7.58
CA ASN A 202 0.73 -8.19 7.32
C ASN A 202 -0.35 -9.10 7.91
N ARG A 203 -0.96 -9.92 7.05
CA ARG A 203 -2.11 -10.78 7.38
C ARG A 203 -3.32 -10.04 7.96
N ALA A 204 -3.49 -8.74 7.65
CA ALA A 204 -4.59 -7.95 8.20
C ALA A 204 -5.98 -8.54 7.85
N MET A 205 -6.16 -9.09 6.64
CA MET A 205 -7.40 -9.76 6.24
C MET A 205 -7.76 -10.91 7.18
N GLU A 206 -6.80 -11.79 7.44
CA GLU A 206 -6.97 -12.97 8.30
C GLU A 206 -7.20 -12.55 9.77
N LEU A 207 -6.33 -11.70 10.30
CA LEU A 207 -6.37 -11.26 11.69
C LEU A 207 -7.65 -10.49 12.00
N PHE A 208 -8.10 -9.61 11.10
CA PHE A 208 -9.30 -8.83 11.35
C PHE A 208 -10.58 -9.64 11.19
N ALA A 209 -10.59 -10.62 10.28
CA ALA A 209 -11.68 -11.57 10.21
C ALA A 209 -11.77 -12.40 11.49
N GLU A 210 -10.64 -12.82 12.07
CA GLU A 210 -10.59 -13.53 13.35
C GLU A 210 -11.05 -12.64 14.52
N TRP A 211 -10.51 -11.42 14.65
CA TRP A 211 -10.78 -10.55 15.80
C TRP A 211 -12.18 -9.94 15.78
N TYR A 212 -12.70 -9.61 14.61
CA TYR A 212 -13.90 -8.79 14.47
C TYR A 212 -15.03 -9.45 13.70
N GLY A 213 -14.76 -10.55 13.00
CA GLY A 213 -15.67 -11.17 12.04
C GLY A 213 -15.51 -10.59 10.63
N VAL A 214 -15.54 -11.48 9.64
CA VAL A 214 -15.38 -11.14 8.21
C VAL A 214 -16.42 -10.13 7.70
N GLU A 215 -17.60 -10.07 8.32
CA GLU A 215 -18.70 -9.15 7.98
C GLU A 215 -18.35 -7.67 8.15
N ARG A 216 -17.24 -7.37 8.86
CA ARG A 216 -16.80 -6.01 9.16
C ARG A 216 -15.62 -5.52 8.32
N ILE A 217 -15.17 -6.34 7.38
CA ILE A 217 -14.03 -6.04 6.51
C ILE A 217 -14.51 -5.85 5.09
N ILE A 218 -14.14 -4.74 4.46
CA ILE A 218 -14.67 -4.33 3.17
C ILE A 218 -13.51 -4.03 2.21
N LEU A 219 -13.63 -4.53 0.98
CA LEU A 219 -12.78 -4.09 -0.10
C LEU A 219 -13.05 -2.62 -0.43
N GLY A 220 -12.01 -1.80 -0.42
CA GLY A 220 -11.96 -0.60 -1.22
C GLY A 220 -10.62 -0.52 -1.90
N THR A 221 -10.53 0.30 -2.94
CA THR A 221 -9.32 0.40 -3.73
C THR A 221 -8.67 1.77 -3.65
N GLY A 222 -9.45 2.85 -3.43
CA GLY A 222 -8.95 4.21 -3.61
C GLY A 222 -8.54 4.46 -5.07
N ALA A 223 -9.28 3.88 -6.02
CA ALA A 223 -8.94 3.88 -7.44
C ALA A 223 -8.65 5.29 -7.97
N LEU A 224 -7.83 5.32 -9.02
CA LEU A 224 -7.25 6.50 -9.68
C LEU A 224 -6.18 7.24 -8.86
N GLU A 225 -6.08 6.99 -7.54
CA GLU A 225 -4.89 7.35 -6.75
C GLU A 225 -4.03 6.11 -6.46
N LYS A 226 -4.69 4.99 -6.19
CA LYS A 226 -4.07 3.70 -5.87
C LYS A 226 -4.45 2.63 -6.88
N SER A 227 -3.62 1.61 -6.99
CA SER A 227 -3.84 0.46 -7.87
C SER A 227 -5.03 -0.39 -7.41
N PRO A 228 -6.11 -0.53 -8.23
CA PRO A 228 -7.21 -1.43 -7.91
C PRO A 228 -6.78 -2.91 -7.94
N GLY A 229 -5.79 -3.25 -8.76
CA GLY A 229 -5.19 -4.57 -8.83
C GLY A 229 -4.50 -4.99 -7.52
N ALA A 230 -3.83 -4.05 -6.83
CA ALA A 230 -3.22 -4.29 -5.53
C ALA A 230 -4.27 -4.68 -4.47
N ALA A 231 -5.35 -3.90 -4.36
CA ALA A 231 -6.43 -4.15 -3.43
C ALA A 231 -7.18 -5.47 -3.75
N LYS A 232 -7.45 -5.72 -5.03
CA LYS A 232 -8.10 -6.97 -5.47
C LYS A 232 -7.23 -8.19 -5.14
N ALA A 233 -5.93 -8.13 -5.41
CA ALA A 233 -5.00 -9.20 -5.08
C ALA A 233 -5.02 -9.52 -3.58
N PHE A 234 -5.15 -8.50 -2.71
CA PHE A 234 -5.22 -8.70 -1.26
C PHE A 234 -6.37 -9.62 -0.85
N VAL A 235 -7.53 -9.50 -1.50
CA VAL A 235 -8.67 -10.40 -1.29
C VAL A 235 -8.43 -11.77 -1.93
N ASP A 236 -7.86 -11.81 -3.13
CA ASP A 236 -7.68 -13.06 -3.87
C ASP A 236 -6.69 -14.02 -3.22
N TYR A 237 -5.60 -13.50 -2.70
CA TYR A 237 -4.49 -14.27 -2.16
C TYR A 237 -4.54 -14.47 -0.64
N CYS A 238 -5.42 -13.78 0.10
CA CYS A 238 -5.58 -14.07 1.53
C CYS A 238 -6.03 -15.53 1.75
N THR A 239 -5.84 -16.06 2.95
CA THR A 239 -6.11 -17.48 3.23
C THR A 239 -7.54 -17.77 3.69
N LEU A 240 -8.41 -16.75 3.71
CA LEU A 240 -9.83 -16.92 4.02
C LEU A 240 -10.55 -17.82 3.00
N GLY A 241 -11.59 -18.53 3.47
CA GLY A 241 -12.46 -19.35 2.61
C GLY A 241 -13.20 -18.52 1.57
N ASN A 242 -13.72 -19.18 0.53
CA ASN A 242 -14.39 -18.50 -0.60
C ASN A 242 -15.59 -17.64 -0.18
N ASP A 243 -16.37 -18.08 0.81
CA ASP A 243 -17.48 -17.28 1.39
C ASP A 243 -16.97 -15.98 2.02
N GLY A 244 -15.95 -16.08 2.88
CA GLY A 244 -15.32 -14.91 3.50
C GLY A 244 -14.75 -13.94 2.47
N LYS A 245 -14.06 -14.44 1.43
CA LYS A 245 -13.57 -13.60 0.33
C LYS A 245 -14.70 -12.93 -0.44
N GLN A 246 -15.81 -13.61 -0.71
CA GLN A 246 -16.96 -13.03 -1.42
C GLN A 246 -17.67 -11.94 -0.58
N LYS A 247 -17.74 -12.13 0.74
CA LYS A 247 -18.24 -11.13 1.69
C LYS A 247 -17.40 -9.86 1.65
N ILE A 248 -16.08 -9.99 1.77
CA ILE A 248 -15.15 -8.85 1.70
C ILE A 248 -15.22 -8.16 0.33
N ALA A 249 -15.22 -8.94 -0.76
CA ALA A 249 -15.15 -8.42 -2.12
C ALA A 249 -16.39 -7.61 -2.55
N ALA A 250 -17.58 -7.97 -2.07
CA ALA A 250 -18.82 -7.28 -2.45
C ALA A 250 -19.96 -7.43 -1.43
N GLY A 251 -20.08 -8.59 -0.76
CA GLY A 251 -21.24 -8.89 0.07
C GLY A 251 -21.45 -7.90 1.22
N ASN A 252 -20.38 -7.50 1.89
CA ASN A 252 -20.43 -6.60 3.04
C ASN A 252 -20.85 -5.18 2.64
N ILE A 253 -20.26 -4.63 1.57
CA ILE A 253 -20.62 -3.29 1.10
C ILE A 253 -22.04 -3.29 0.51
N ALA A 254 -22.42 -4.32 -0.25
CA ALA A 254 -23.79 -4.49 -0.77
C ALA A 254 -24.83 -4.53 0.36
N ARG A 255 -24.53 -5.26 1.45
CA ARG A 255 -25.38 -5.28 2.66
C ARG A 255 -25.47 -3.91 3.33
N LEU A 256 -24.36 -3.17 3.43
CA LEU A 256 -24.36 -1.85 4.06
C LEU A 256 -25.20 -0.82 3.30
N MET A 257 -25.21 -0.88 1.96
CA MET A 257 -25.99 0.04 1.12
C MET A 257 -27.41 -0.45 0.79
N ASN A 258 -27.79 -1.62 1.30
CA ASN A 258 -29.03 -2.31 0.95
C ASN A 258 -29.21 -2.49 -0.57
N LEU A 259 -28.19 -3.05 -1.23
CA LEU A 259 -28.20 -3.27 -2.68
C LEU A 259 -29.02 -4.51 -3.04
N ASP A 260 -30.12 -4.31 -3.78
CA ASP A 260 -31.02 -5.39 -4.19
C ASP A 260 -30.34 -6.46 -5.07
N ARG A 261 -29.41 -6.03 -5.92
CA ARG A 261 -28.74 -6.92 -6.88
C ARG A 261 -27.29 -6.52 -7.11
N LEU A 262 -26.40 -7.50 -7.03
CA LEU A 262 -25.00 -7.34 -7.39
C LEU A 262 -24.83 -7.02 -8.88
N PRO A 263 -23.81 -6.23 -9.25
CA PRO A 263 -23.55 -5.89 -10.65
C PRO A 263 -23.24 -7.15 -11.48
N PRO A 264 -23.67 -7.20 -12.75
CA PRO A 264 -23.46 -8.37 -13.59
C PRO A 264 -21.97 -8.61 -13.87
N PRO A 265 -21.54 -9.86 -14.09
CA PRO A 265 -20.15 -10.15 -14.46
C PRO A 265 -19.76 -9.45 -15.77
N TYR A 266 -18.47 -9.18 -15.96
CA TYR A 266 -17.98 -8.81 -17.29
C TYR A 266 -18.03 -10.02 -18.22
N ARG A 267 -18.11 -9.76 -19.53
CA ARG A 267 -17.89 -10.81 -20.52
C ARG A 267 -16.45 -11.30 -20.39
N SER A 268 -16.28 -12.61 -20.20
CA SER A 268 -14.94 -13.19 -20.05
C SER A 268 -14.09 -12.89 -21.29
N LYS A 269 -12.93 -12.26 -21.06
CA LYS A 269 -11.86 -12.07 -22.03
C LYS A 269 -10.65 -12.87 -21.54
N LYS A 270 -10.10 -13.75 -22.38
CA LYS A 270 -8.83 -14.42 -22.05
C LYS A 270 -7.73 -13.36 -22.02
N SER A 271 -7.03 -13.25 -20.89
CA SER A 271 -5.83 -12.42 -20.80
C SER A 271 -4.73 -13.05 -21.67
N ALA A 272 -4.10 -12.26 -22.54
CA ALA A 272 -2.90 -12.69 -23.26
C ALA A 272 -1.66 -12.73 -22.34
N ASP A 273 -1.71 -12.04 -21.19
CA ASP A 273 -0.69 -12.08 -20.16
C ASP A 273 -0.97 -13.21 -19.15
N PRO A 274 -0.14 -14.27 -19.09
CA PRO A 274 -0.27 -15.38 -18.14
C PRO A 274 -0.13 -14.95 -16.67
N ILE A 275 0.65 -13.90 -16.38
CA ILE A 275 0.85 -13.38 -15.02
C ILE A 275 -0.47 -12.80 -14.52
N LEU A 276 -1.06 -11.90 -15.31
CA LEU A 276 -2.36 -11.32 -14.99
C LEU A 276 -3.46 -12.38 -14.90
N ALA A 277 -3.43 -13.40 -15.76
CA ALA A 277 -4.40 -14.49 -15.72
C ALA A 277 -4.35 -15.24 -14.38
N LEU A 278 -3.16 -15.63 -13.91
CA LEU A 278 -2.99 -16.29 -12.60
C LEU A 278 -3.34 -15.35 -11.44
N ALA A 279 -2.94 -14.08 -11.52
CA ALA A 279 -3.25 -13.07 -10.51
C ALA A 279 -4.75 -12.81 -10.35
N LYS A 280 -5.52 -12.83 -11.44
CA LYS A 280 -6.99 -12.73 -11.40
C LYS A 280 -7.67 -13.94 -10.76
N GLU A 281 -7.00 -15.08 -10.73
CA GLU A 281 -7.49 -16.31 -10.10
C GLU A 281 -7.00 -16.50 -8.65
N GLY A 282 -6.10 -15.63 -8.16
CA GLY A 282 -5.47 -15.79 -6.85
C GLY A 282 -4.53 -16.99 -6.78
N LYS A 283 -3.87 -17.32 -7.89
CA LYS A 283 -2.95 -18.47 -8.00
C LYS A 283 -1.51 -18.02 -8.02
N PRO A 284 -0.58 -18.73 -7.35
CA PRO A 284 0.83 -18.39 -7.39
C PRO A 284 1.35 -18.41 -8.81
N LEU A 285 2.27 -17.50 -9.12
CA LEU A 285 2.98 -17.51 -10.39
C LEU A 285 3.79 -18.81 -10.51
N ARG A 286 3.83 -19.36 -11.71
CA ARG A 286 4.56 -20.59 -12.04
C ARG A 286 5.39 -20.34 -13.29
N ASN A 287 6.55 -20.99 -13.38
CA ASN A 287 7.46 -20.94 -14.54
C ASN A 287 8.00 -19.54 -14.87
N ILE A 288 7.94 -18.60 -13.92
CA ILE A 288 8.69 -17.36 -13.96
C ILE A 288 9.43 -17.24 -12.63
N LEU A 289 10.54 -16.49 -12.64
CA LEU A 289 11.29 -16.20 -11.43
C LEU A 289 10.72 -14.95 -10.75
N VAL A 290 10.47 -15.04 -9.46
CA VAL A 290 10.05 -13.91 -8.63
C VAL A 290 11.03 -13.74 -7.47
N ILE A 291 11.71 -12.59 -7.42
CA ILE A 291 12.63 -12.22 -6.34
C ILE A 291 12.12 -10.92 -5.72
N ASP A 292 11.75 -10.98 -4.45
CA ASP A 292 11.48 -9.78 -3.67
C ASP A 292 12.80 -9.10 -3.32
N SER A 293 13.10 -7.95 -3.93
CA SER A 293 14.38 -7.26 -3.73
C SER A 293 14.43 -6.42 -2.45
N HIS A 294 13.30 -6.29 -1.74
CA HIS A 294 13.18 -5.42 -0.57
C HIS A 294 12.27 -6.04 0.48
N ALA A 295 12.85 -6.60 1.53
CA ALA A 295 12.13 -7.04 2.71
C ALA A 295 12.91 -6.75 4.00
N HIS A 296 12.18 -6.78 5.11
CA HIS A 296 12.69 -6.78 6.46
C HIS A 296 12.28 -8.05 7.21
N MET A 297 12.94 -8.33 8.33
CA MET A 297 12.62 -9.49 9.18
C MET A 297 12.72 -9.12 10.66
N SER A 298 11.76 -9.60 11.44
CA SER A 298 11.77 -9.57 12.90
C SER A 298 12.45 -10.83 13.47
N HIS A 299 12.76 -10.85 14.77
CA HIS A 299 13.22 -12.06 15.43
C HIS A 299 12.09 -13.12 15.47
N GLU A 300 12.46 -14.39 15.71
CA GLU A 300 11.51 -15.49 15.81
C GLU A 300 10.47 -15.25 16.91
N GLY A 301 9.20 -15.51 16.61
CA GLY A 301 8.09 -15.32 17.55
C GLY A 301 7.69 -13.87 17.81
N ALA A 302 8.23 -12.90 17.04
CA ALA A 302 7.83 -11.50 17.19
C ALA A 302 6.39 -11.26 16.70
N GLU A 303 5.53 -10.82 17.61
CA GLU A 303 4.16 -10.33 17.32
C GLU A 303 4.12 -8.81 17.03
N GLY A 304 5.27 -8.17 17.14
CA GLY A 304 5.46 -6.75 16.87
C GLY A 304 6.80 -6.24 17.36
N ILE A 305 6.98 -4.94 17.18
CA ILE A 305 8.13 -4.19 17.71
C ILE A 305 7.59 -3.07 18.59
N GLY A 306 8.47 -2.39 19.35
CA GLY A 306 8.06 -1.46 20.41
C GLY A 306 6.95 -0.48 20.00
N PHE A 307 7.04 0.12 18.82
CA PHE A 307 6.08 1.12 18.33
C PHE A 307 5.04 0.58 17.32
N LEU A 308 5.10 -0.71 16.95
CA LEU A 308 4.27 -1.23 15.86
C LEU A 308 3.78 -2.67 16.08
N HIS A 309 2.53 -2.93 15.74
CA HIS A 309 2.01 -4.30 15.57
C HIS A 309 2.46 -4.86 14.21
N GLN A 310 3.33 -5.86 14.25
CA GLN A 310 4.00 -6.45 13.08
C GLN A 310 4.16 -7.96 13.31
N PRO A 311 3.07 -8.72 13.28
CA PRO A 311 3.10 -10.15 13.54
C PRO A 311 3.62 -10.92 12.32
N TYR A 312 4.01 -12.18 12.53
CA TYR A 312 4.44 -13.08 11.46
C TYR A 312 5.58 -12.54 10.60
N GLY A 313 6.47 -11.75 11.23
CA GLY A 313 7.65 -11.15 10.59
C GLY A 313 8.90 -12.02 10.67
N ASP A 314 8.78 -13.26 11.16
CA ASP A 314 9.86 -14.23 11.27
C ASP A 314 10.11 -14.99 9.95
N ALA A 315 11.20 -15.74 9.89
CA ALA A 315 11.64 -16.40 8.65
C ALA A 315 10.65 -17.46 8.16
N ALA A 316 10.08 -18.28 9.05
CA ALA A 316 9.17 -19.35 8.63
C ALA A 316 7.86 -18.78 8.07
N SER A 317 7.31 -17.78 8.77
CA SER A 317 6.10 -17.09 8.37
C SER A 317 6.22 -16.37 7.03
N MET A 318 7.36 -15.74 6.75
CA MET A 318 7.61 -15.07 5.48
C MET A 318 7.74 -16.05 4.31
N VAL A 319 8.38 -17.22 4.50
CA VAL A 319 8.41 -18.29 3.49
C VAL A 319 7.01 -18.82 3.20
N GLU A 320 6.19 -19.04 4.23
CA GLU A 320 4.80 -19.45 4.06
C GLU A 320 4.00 -18.42 3.25
N ARG A 321 4.10 -17.13 3.60
CA ARG A 321 3.38 -16.06 2.91
C ARG A 321 3.81 -15.94 1.45
N ALA A 322 5.11 -16.08 1.15
CA ALA A 322 5.65 -16.04 -0.21
C ALA A 322 5.04 -17.07 -1.17
N LYS A 323 4.73 -18.28 -0.66
CA LYS A 323 4.17 -19.37 -1.48
C LYS A 323 2.84 -19.01 -2.10
N LEU A 324 2.07 -18.10 -1.50
CA LEU A 324 0.78 -17.67 -2.01
C LEU A 324 0.93 -17.01 -3.40
N MET A 325 1.99 -16.23 -3.58
CA MET A 325 2.26 -15.46 -4.81
C MET A 325 3.25 -16.16 -5.75
N GLY A 326 4.01 -17.15 -5.25
CA GLY A 326 5.09 -17.79 -6.00
C GLY A 326 6.40 -17.00 -5.95
N ILE A 327 6.71 -16.36 -4.81
CA ILE A 327 8.01 -15.71 -4.59
C ILE A 327 9.07 -16.80 -4.35
N ASP A 328 10.15 -16.80 -5.15
CA ASP A 328 11.21 -17.81 -5.12
C ASP A 328 12.36 -17.45 -4.17
N ALA A 329 12.62 -16.17 -3.98
CA ALA A 329 13.67 -15.67 -3.09
C ALA A 329 13.37 -14.25 -2.59
N MET A 330 14.01 -13.86 -1.49
CA MET A 330 13.88 -12.53 -0.88
C MET A 330 15.24 -11.95 -0.48
N CYS A 331 15.46 -10.69 -0.78
CA CYS A 331 16.57 -9.90 -0.27
C CYS A 331 16.12 -9.18 1.02
N VAL A 332 16.75 -9.50 2.14
CA VAL A 332 16.20 -9.17 3.46
C VAL A 332 17.21 -8.51 4.40
N SER A 333 16.77 -7.52 5.16
CA SER A 333 17.54 -6.89 6.25
C SER A 333 16.83 -7.06 7.60
N GLY A 334 17.58 -7.16 8.70
CA GLY A 334 16.97 -7.25 10.03
C GLY A 334 16.30 -5.93 10.38
N PHE A 335 15.05 -5.96 10.86
CA PHE A 335 14.37 -4.74 11.29
C PHE A 335 15.10 -4.10 12.48
N LEU A 336 15.56 -4.94 13.43
CA LEU A 336 16.45 -4.52 14.52
C LEU A 336 17.72 -3.85 13.98
N ALA A 337 18.26 -4.34 12.86
CA ALA A 337 19.53 -3.91 12.33
C ALA A 337 19.52 -2.48 11.78
N VAL A 338 18.42 -2.12 11.11
CA VAL A 338 18.20 -0.77 10.58
C VAL A 338 17.69 0.20 11.65
N TRP A 339 17.12 -0.31 12.75
CA TRP A 339 16.50 0.54 13.77
C TRP A 339 17.44 0.92 14.92
N THR A 340 18.18 -0.06 15.45
CA THR A 340 19.07 0.11 16.61
C THR A 340 20.35 -0.72 16.44
N ASP A 341 20.37 -1.99 16.87
CA ASP A 341 21.58 -2.82 16.94
C ASP A 341 21.78 -3.60 15.64
N TYR A 342 22.73 -3.15 14.83
CA TYR A 342 23.05 -3.81 13.56
C TYR A 342 23.65 -5.20 13.75
N GLU A 343 24.37 -5.47 14.84
CA GLU A 343 25.02 -6.77 15.05
C GLU A 343 23.98 -7.84 15.38
N GLU A 344 23.11 -7.57 16.34
CA GLU A 344 22.00 -8.47 16.69
C GLU A 344 21.00 -8.60 15.54
N GLY A 345 20.68 -7.50 14.88
CA GLY A 345 19.79 -7.51 13.73
C GLY A 345 20.32 -8.31 12.54
N ASN A 346 21.63 -8.24 12.24
CA ASN A 346 22.24 -9.06 11.20
C ASN A 346 22.27 -10.55 11.59
N LYS A 347 22.44 -10.89 12.88
CA LYS A 347 22.40 -12.30 13.34
C LYS A 347 21.05 -12.96 13.08
N ILE A 348 19.94 -12.23 13.20
CA ILE A 348 18.60 -12.71 12.82
C ILE A 348 18.58 -13.16 11.35
N ILE A 349 19.14 -12.33 10.45
CA ILE A 349 19.20 -12.65 9.02
C ILE A 349 20.12 -13.84 8.74
N VAL A 350 21.26 -13.91 9.43
CA VAL A 350 22.17 -15.06 9.31
C VAL A 350 21.50 -16.37 9.71
N ASP A 351 20.68 -16.36 10.76
CA ASP A 351 19.91 -17.54 11.17
C ASP A 351 18.88 -17.94 10.09
N ALA A 352 18.14 -16.97 9.55
CA ALA A 352 17.21 -17.22 8.45
C ALA A 352 17.91 -17.78 7.19
N MET A 353 19.06 -17.22 6.81
CA MET A 353 19.87 -17.72 5.69
C MET A 353 20.37 -19.15 5.94
N LYS A 354 20.69 -19.54 7.18
CA LYS A 354 21.07 -20.92 7.49
C LYS A 354 19.90 -21.89 7.37
N ARG A 355 18.71 -21.49 7.84
CA ARG A 355 17.49 -22.32 7.77
C ARG A 355 16.94 -22.43 6.34
N TYR A 356 17.06 -21.38 5.54
CA TYR A 356 16.53 -21.31 4.16
C TYR A 356 17.59 -20.78 3.16
N PRO A 357 18.68 -21.54 2.92
CA PRO A 357 19.89 -21.05 2.23
C PRO A 357 19.73 -20.70 0.75
N LYS A 358 18.63 -21.10 0.12
CA LYS A 358 18.32 -20.74 -1.27
C LYS A 358 17.27 -19.64 -1.40
N PHE A 359 16.64 -19.28 -0.29
CA PHE A 359 15.50 -18.36 -0.28
C PHE A 359 15.91 -16.96 0.17
N TYR A 360 16.72 -16.86 1.23
CA TYR A 360 17.11 -15.55 1.77
C TYR A 360 18.49 -15.10 1.27
N HIS A 361 18.52 -13.88 0.75
CA HIS A 361 19.72 -13.13 0.41
C HIS A 361 19.89 -11.97 1.40
N GLY A 362 20.90 -12.03 2.26
CA GLY A 362 21.07 -11.06 3.33
C GLY A 362 21.64 -9.72 2.87
N TYR A 363 20.97 -8.64 3.26
CA TYR A 363 21.57 -7.31 3.35
C TYR A 363 22.23 -7.14 4.71
N ALA A 364 23.55 -6.92 4.76
CA ALA A 364 24.18 -6.48 5.98
C ALA A 364 23.82 -5.01 6.22
N ALA A 365 23.25 -4.70 7.38
CA ALA A 365 23.18 -3.32 7.86
C ALA A 365 24.43 -3.04 8.70
N LEU A 366 25.08 -1.91 8.49
CA LEU A 366 26.20 -1.42 9.30
C LEU A 366 25.99 0.05 9.59
N GLN A 367 26.41 0.51 10.76
CA GLN A 367 26.29 1.90 11.17
C GLN A 367 27.69 2.48 11.40
N PRO A 368 28.18 3.37 10.52
CA PRO A 368 29.54 3.91 10.60
C PRO A 368 29.87 4.55 11.95
N GLN A 369 28.87 5.07 12.65
CA GLN A 369 28.99 5.65 14.00
C GLN A 369 29.49 4.64 15.05
N TYR A 370 29.21 3.35 14.86
CA TYR A 370 29.60 2.28 15.79
C TYR A 370 30.75 1.40 15.27
N VAL A 371 31.04 1.44 13.96
CA VAL A 371 32.09 0.60 13.36
C VAL A 371 33.49 1.10 13.74
N LYS A 372 34.17 0.35 14.61
CA LYS A 372 35.56 0.63 15.01
C LYS A 372 36.60 0.01 14.07
N ASN A 373 36.25 -1.09 13.38
CA ASN A 373 37.16 -1.81 12.50
C ASN A 373 36.43 -2.44 11.30
N TRP A 374 36.39 -1.71 10.18
CA TRP A 374 35.77 -2.14 8.93
C TRP A 374 36.24 -3.50 8.41
N LYS A 375 37.54 -3.83 8.53
CA LYS A 375 38.06 -5.13 8.06
C LYS A 375 37.45 -6.30 8.85
N LYS A 376 37.21 -6.12 10.16
CA LYS A 376 36.54 -7.12 10.99
C LYS A 376 35.08 -7.29 10.58
N GLU A 377 34.36 -6.20 10.33
CA GLU A 377 32.98 -6.25 9.82
C GLU A 377 32.91 -7.00 8.49
N PHE A 378 33.79 -6.68 7.54
CA PHE A 378 33.83 -7.34 6.24
C PHE A 378 34.10 -8.84 6.34
N LYS A 379 35.09 -9.23 7.15
CA LYS A 379 35.39 -10.65 7.41
C LYS A 379 34.20 -11.39 8.02
N THR A 380 33.43 -10.72 8.87
CA THR A 380 32.31 -11.32 9.60
C THR A 380 31.08 -11.46 8.70
N TRP A 381 30.54 -10.35 8.19
CA TRP A 381 29.25 -10.36 7.52
C TRP A 381 29.33 -10.89 6.09
N TYR A 382 30.37 -10.50 5.34
CA TYR A 382 30.54 -10.88 3.93
C TYR A 382 31.41 -12.14 3.78
N GLY A 383 32.48 -12.25 4.56
CA GLY A 383 33.38 -13.40 4.51
C GLY A 383 32.79 -14.67 5.13
N LYS A 384 32.49 -14.61 6.43
CA LYS A 384 31.97 -15.76 7.20
C LYS A 384 30.51 -16.04 6.90
N TYR A 385 29.65 -15.03 6.94
CA TYR A 385 28.19 -15.22 6.81
C TYR A 385 27.64 -15.03 5.40
N ARG A 386 28.47 -14.61 4.45
CA ARG A 386 28.11 -14.50 3.01
C ARG A 386 26.87 -13.62 2.77
N MET A 387 26.68 -12.56 3.55
CA MET A 387 25.70 -11.52 3.21
C MET A 387 26.19 -10.79 1.94
N GLU A 388 25.29 -10.58 0.98
CA GLU A 388 25.64 -10.17 -0.38
C GLU A 388 25.31 -8.69 -0.64
N GLY A 389 24.34 -8.14 0.09
CA GLY A 389 23.86 -6.77 -0.05
C GLY A 389 24.27 -5.85 1.11
N LEU A 390 24.21 -4.54 0.85
CA LEU A 390 24.37 -3.47 1.83
C LEU A 390 23.02 -2.81 2.13
N LYS A 391 22.78 -2.46 3.39
CA LYS A 391 21.63 -1.64 3.81
C LYS A 391 22.08 -0.48 4.69
N PRO A 392 22.59 0.62 4.11
CA PRO A 392 22.70 1.88 4.83
C PRO A 392 21.30 2.42 5.11
N TYR A 393 21.13 3.17 6.21
CA TYR A 393 19.80 3.65 6.61
C TYR A 393 19.84 5.07 7.16
N HIS A 394 19.66 6.05 6.26
CA HIS A 394 19.63 7.47 6.61
C HIS A 394 18.62 7.83 7.71
N PRO A 395 17.36 7.31 7.74
CA PRO A 395 16.36 7.75 8.71
C PRO A 395 16.71 7.55 10.19
N ARG A 396 17.71 6.72 10.50
CA ARG A 396 18.18 6.47 11.89
C ARG A 396 19.62 6.89 12.12
N THR A 397 20.46 6.82 11.09
CA THR A 397 21.86 7.24 11.19
C THR A 397 22.03 8.76 11.03
N PHE A 398 21.11 9.43 10.34
CA PHE A 398 21.17 10.83 9.93
C PHE A 398 22.42 11.21 9.11
N LEU A 399 23.16 10.21 8.62
CA LEU A 399 24.30 10.43 7.74
C LEU A 399 23.81 10.52 6.29
N PRO A 400 24.17 11.57 5.53
CA PRO A 400 23.99 11.60 4.08
C PRO A 400 24.66 10.39 3.43
N TYR A 401 24.08 9.83 2.36
CA TYR A 401 24.66 8.63 1.75
C TYR A 401 26.01 8.88 1.07
N ASN A 402 26.35 10.13 0.75
CA ASN A 402 27.65 10.55 0.22
C ASN A 402 28.66 10.97 1.31
N ASP A 403 28.35 10.79 2.60
CA ASP A 403 29.30 11.06 3.68
C ASP A 403 30.53 10.12 3.60
N LYS A 404 31.71 10.66 3.88
CA LYS A 404 32.98 9.91 3.86
C LYS A 404 33.00 8.72 4.83
N ALA A 405 32.18 8.74 5.88
CA ALA A 405 32.03 7.64 6.83
C ALA A 405 31.56 6.33 6.16
N TRP A 406 30.84 6.43 5.04
CA TRP A 406 30.41 5.27 4.25
C TRP A 406 31.48 4.73 3.29
N ALA A 407 32.51 5.52 2.98
CA ALA A 407 33.47 5.20 1.93
C ALA A 407 34.14 3.82 2.09
N PRO A 408 34.63 3.40 3.27
CA PRO A 408 35.23 2.07 3.42
C PRO A 408 34.27 0.94 3.03
N TRP A 409 32.98 1.12 3.33
CA TRP A 409 31.96 0.12 3.04
C TRP A 409 31.64 0.03 1.55
N TYR A 410 31.48 1.19 0.89
CA TYR A 410 31.24 1.24 -0.55
C TYR A 410 32.46 0.80 -1.35
N GLU A 411 33.69 1.14 -0.94
CA GLU A 411 34.91 0.63 -1.57
C GLU A 411 34.96 -0.91 -1.53
N TYR A 412 34.63 -1.49 -0.37
CA TYR A 412 34.53 -2.94 -0.24
C TYR A 412 33.42 -3.52 -1.11
N GLY A 413 32.20 -2.96 -1.05
CA GLY A 413 31.06 -3.38 -1.86
C GLY A 413 31.35 -3.32 -3.36
N ASN A 414 32.01 -2.26 -3.82
CA ASN A 414 32.46 -2.11 -5.20
C ASN A 414 33.49 -3.18 -5.60
N SER A 415 34.37 -3.59 -4.69
CA SER A 415 35.36 -4.64 -4.97
C SER A 415 34.75 -6.03 -5.17
N ILE A 416 33.56 -6.27 -4.62
CA ILE A 416 32.82 -7.54 -4.73
C ILE A 416 31.59 -7.44 -5.61
N ASN A 417 31.38 -6.32 -6.31
CA ASN A 417 30.17 -6.05 -7.10
C ASN A 417 28.86 -6.20 -6.30
N ALA A 418 28.88 -5.83 -5.01
CA ALA A 418 27.70 -5.91 -4.15
C ALA A 418 26.57 -5.00 -4.65
N TYR A 419 25.38 -5.23 -4.09
CA TYR A 419 24.24 -4.35 -4.30
C TYR A 419 23.86 -3.65 -3.00
N THR A 420 23.27 -2.47 -3.08
CA THR A 420 22.89 -1.68 -1.92
C THR A 420 21.48 -1.14 -2.07
N LEU A 421 20.68 -1.26 -1.01
CA LEU A 421 19.32 -0.75 -0.99
C LEU A 421 19.27 0.58 -0.24
N ILE A 422 19.02 1.66 -0.97
CA ILE A 422 19.04 3.03 -0.49
C ILE A 422 17.60 3.46 -0.16
N HIS A 423 17.33 3.71 1.12
CA HIS A 423 16.07 4.32 1.54
C HIS A 423 16.04 5.81 1.14
N PRO A 424 14.89 6.40 0.79
CA PRO A 424 14.80 7.83 0.45
C PRO A 424 15.52 8.75 1.44
N SER A 425 16.18 9.79 0.93
CA SER A 425 16.78 10.88 1.69
C SER A 425 16.37 12.23 1.10
N PRO A 426 16.44 13.33 1.87
CA PRO A 426 16.10 14.67 1.37
C PRO A 426 16.92 15.14 0.16
N ASN A 427 18.12 14.56 -0.05
CA ASN A 427 19.04 14.94 -1.12
C ASN A 427 19.36 13.77 -2.07
N LEU A 428 18.43 12.82 -2.22
CA LEU A 428 18.62 11.55 -2.94
C LEU A 428 19.39 11.72 -4.26
N VAL A 429 18.93 12.61 -5.15
CA VAL A 429 19.54 12.79 -6.48
C VAL A 429 21.01 13.22 -6.38
N LYS A 430 21.29 14.24 -5.55
CA LYS A 430 22.66 14.73 -5.35
C LYS A 430 23.54 13.63 -4.76
N GLU A 431 23.08 12.98 -3.70
CA GLU A 431 23.83 11.93 -3.03
C GLU A 431 24.16 10.78 -3.98
N MET A 432 23.19 10.37 -4.81
CA MET A 432 23.38 9.31 -5.80
C MET A 432 24.34 9.70 -6.93
N ASN A 433 24.26 10.93 -7.44
CA ASN A 433 25.19 11.45 -8.44
C ASN A 433 26.64 11.55 -7.90
N ASP A 434 26.80 11.76 -6.58
CA ASP A 434 28.12 11.79 -5.95
C ASP A 434 28.74 10.38 -5.77
N ILE A 435 27.92 9.36 -5.43
CA ILE A 435 28.43 8.02 -5.08
C ILE A 435 28.42 7.01 -6.24
N ALA A 436 27.41 7.03 -7.12
CA ALA A 436 27.24 5.99 -8.13
C ALA A 436 28.38 5.94 -9.16
N PRO A 437 28.93 7.08 -9.66
CA PRO A 437 30.09 7.09 -10.55
C PRO A 437 31.38 6.65 -9.85
N LYS A 438 31.51 6.90 -8.54
CA LYS A 438 32.68 6.51 -7.74
C LYS A 438 32.75 5.01 -7.49
N TYR A 439 31.60 4.34 -7.45
CA TYR A 439 31.48 2.90 -7.19
C TYR A 439 30.74 2.18 -8.33
N PRO A 440 31.30 2.16 -9.55
CA PRO A 440 30.60 1.74 -10.76
C PRO A 440 30.26 0.23 -10.81
N ASN A 441 30.93 -0.59 -9.99
CA ASN A 441 30.64 -2.02 -9.94
C ASN A 441 29.50 -2.38 -8.99
N MET A 442 29.12 -1.46 -8.08
CA MET A 442 27.96 -1.65 -7.23
C MET A 442 26.67 -1.44 -8.00
N SER A 443 25.60 -2.13 -7.60
CA SER A 443 24.24 -1.83 -8.04
C SER A 443 23.49 -1.11 -6.93
N PHE A 444 22.93 0.07 -7.22
CA PHE A 444 22.19 0.88 -6.25
C PHE A 444 20.69 0.74 -6.51
N LEU A 445 19.95 0.24 -5.52
CA LEU A 445 18.52 0.03 -5.58
C LEU A 445 17.86 1.16 -4.80
N LEU A 446 17.13 2.05 -5.47
CA LEU A 446 16.43 3.15 -4.82
C LEU A 446 15.07 2.64 -4.33
N ALA A 447 14.99 2.42 -3.02
CA ALA A 447 13.76 1.98 -2.38
C ALA A 447 12.68 3.06 -2.53
N HIS A 448 11.44 2.61 -2.60
CA HIS A 448 10.26 3.47 -2.58
C HIS A 448 10.07 4.35 -3.83
N SER A 449 10.67 3.97 -4.96
CA SER A 449 10.60 4.77 -6.20
C SER A 449 9.17 4.89 -6.75
N GLY A 450 8.28 3.95 -6.43
CA GLY A 450 6.87 4.01 -6.83
C GLY A 450 5.94 4.67 -5.80
N ALA A 451 6.46 5.22 -4.69
CA ALA A 451 5.62 5.80 -3.64
C ALA A 451 4.71 6.94 -4.13
N SER A 452 5.18 7.70 -5.13
CA SER A 452 4.43 8.75 -5.82
C SER A 452 5.10 9.12 -7.16
N PHE A 453 4.41 9.88 -8.02
CA PHE A 453 5.04 10.43 -9.22
C PHE A 453 6.22 11.38 -8.93
N PRO A 454 6.16 12.29 -7.93
CA PRO A 454 7.33 13.05 -7.50
C PRO A 454 8.53 12.18 -7.12
N ASP A 455 8.33 11.15 -6.29
CA ASP A 455 9.41 10.23 -5.89
C ASP A 455 9.99 9.49 -7.10
N ALA A 456 9.12 9.03 -8.00
CA ALA A 456 9.53 8.38 -9.25
C ALA A 456 10.39 9.30 -10.12
N ARG A 457 10.05 10.60 -10.24
CA ARG A 457 10.87 11.54 -11.02
C ARG A 457 12.27 11.73 -10.45
N LEU A 458 12.40 11.84 -9.13
CA LEU A 458 13.71 11.92 -8.47
C LEU A 458 14.55 10.65 -8.72
N ALA A 459 13.92 9.48 -8.62
CA ALA A 459 14.59 8.21 -8.87
C ALA A 459 14.97 8.03 -10.36
N ILE A 460 14.10 8.44 -11.28
CA ILE A 460 14.35 8.46 -12.73
C ILE A 460 15.53 9.37 -13.05
N GLU A 461 15.57 10.58 -12.50
CA GLU A 461 16.67 11.53 -12.71
C GLU A 461 18.01 10.93 -12.28
N ALA A 462 18.08 10.38 -11.07
CA ALA A 462 19.28 9.69 -10.59
C ALA A 462 19.68 8.52 -11.52
N ALA A 463 18.72 7.71 -11.98
CA ALA A 463 18.99 6.56 -12.83
C ALA A 463 19.39 6.93 -14.27
N LEU A 464 18.88 8.03 -14.82
CA LEU A 464 19.30 8.50 -16.14
C LEU A 464 20.75 8.99 -16.13
N ASN A 465 21.19 9.59 -15.03
CA ASN A 465 22.57 10.04 -14.87
C ASN A 465 23.55 8.88 -14.59
N ASN A 466 23.07 7.75 -14.06
CA ASN A 466 23.93 6.67 -13.55
C ASN A 466 23.41 5.28 -13.97
N PRO A 467 24.15 4.51 -14.79
CA PRO A 467 23.67 3.25 -15.37
C PRO A 467 23.56 2.10 -14.36
N ASN A 468 24.14 2.23 -13.17
CA ASN A 468 24.12 1.24 -12.10
C ASN A 468 23.06 1.51 -11.01
N ILE A 469 22.08 2.37 -11.30
CA ILE A 469 20.94 2.66 -10.44
C ILE A 469 19.68 1.98 -10.96
N PHE A 470 18.90 1.40 -10.04
CA PHE A 470 17.66 0.67 -10.28
C PHE A 470 16.55 1.21 -9.38
N LEU A 471 15.32 1.23 -9.88
CA LEU A 471 14.13 1.75 -9.20
C LEU A 471 13.36 0.57 -8.59
N GLU A 472 13.32 0.50 -7.26
CA GLU A 472 12.50 -0.48 -6.54
C GLU A 472 11.11 0.11 -6.25
N ILE A 473 10.06 -0.62 -6.62
CA ILE A 473 8.72 -0.02 -6.78
C ILE A 473 7.98 0.32 -5.49
N THR A 474 8.27 -0.31 -4.35
CA THR A 474 7.33 -0.38 -3.22
C THR A 474 6.78 0.97 -2.75
N LEU A 475 5.55 0.97 -2.23
CA LEU A 475 5.16 1.52 -0.92
C LEU A 475 3.65 1.28 -0.73
N THR A 476 3.13 1.42 0.50
CA THR A 476 1.68 1.33 0.84
C THR A 476 0.76 2.13 -0.09
N SER A 477 1.25 3.22 -0.69
CA SER A 477 0.47 4.05 -1.61
C SER A 477 0.07 3.31 -2.88
N VAL A 478 0.86 2.32 -3.35
CA VAL A 478 0.62 1.54 -4.58
C VAL A 478 0.12 2.43 -5.73
N THR A 479 0.81 3.55 -5.95
CA THR A 479 0.36 4.65 -6.82
C THR A 479 -0.05 4.16 -8.20
N TYR A 480 -1.27 4.51 -8.58
CA TYR A 480 -1.83 4.11 -9.86
C TYR A 480 -1.00 4.65 -11.03
N ARG A 481 -0.66 3.78 -12.00
CA ARG A 481 0.13 4.06 -13.22
C ARG A 481 1.60 4.46 -13.05
N VAL A 482 2.16 4.46 -11.84
CA VAL A 482 3.56 4.86 -11.63
C VAL A 482 4.57 3.83 -12.17
N ILE A 483 4.22 2.54 -12.20
CA ILE A 483 5.10 1.49 -12.74
C ILE A 483 5.31 1.71 -14.23
N GLU A 484 4.21 1.93 -14.96
CA GLU A 484 4.22 2.25 -16.39
C GLU A 484 4.98 3.55 -16.64
N PHE A 485 4.81 4.55 -15.79
CA PHE A 485 5.58 5.78 -15.84
C PHE A 485 7.09 5.54 -15.68
N MET A 486 7.53 4.75 -14.69
CA MET A 486 8.95 4.39 -14.54
C MET A 486 9.47 3.62 -15.75
N VAL A 487 8.76 2.59 -16.20
CA VAL A 487 9.16 1.77 -17.36
C VAL A 487 9.29 2.62 -18.62
N LYS A 488 8.37 3.56 -18.86
CA LYS A 488 8.41 4.50 -19.99
C LYS A 488 9.70 5.34 -20.02
N HIS A 489 10.24 5.73 -18.86
CA HIS A 489 11.37 6.65 -18.78
C HIS A 489 12.72 5.94 -18.66
N VAL A 490 12.81 4.85 -17.89
CA VAL A 490 14.10 4.16 -17.62
C VAL A 490 14.20 2.77 -18.25
N GLY A 491 13.10 2.23 -18.78
CA GLY A 491 13.00 0.87 -19.30
C GLY A 491 12.80 -0.18 -18.20
N ALA A 492 12.13 -1.29 -18.54
CA ALA A 492 11.84 -2.36 -17.58
C ALA A 492 13.08 -3.07 -17.03
N ASP A 493 14.25 -2.97 -17.68
CA ASP A 493 15.51 -3.53 -17.17
C ASP A 493 16.06 -2.78 -15.93
N ARG A 494 15.52 -1.60 -15.62
CA ARG A 494 15.92 -0.77 -14.47
C ARG A 494 14.87 -0.68 -13.36
N VAL A 495 13.81 -1.48 -13.42
CA VAL A 495 12.75 -1.52 -12.40
C VAL A 495 12.79 -2.86 -11.67
N LEU A 496 12.59 -2.84 -10.36
CA LEU A 496 12.69 -4.01 -9.47
C LEU A 496 11.43 -4.15 -8.61
N PHE A 497 10.95 -5.39 -8.51
CA PHE A 497 9.92 -5.77 -7.56
C PHE A 497 10.47 -5.81 -6.13
N GLY A 498 9.74 -5.24 -5.17
CA GLY A 498 10.02 -5.31 -3.75
C GLY A 498 8.76 -5.08 -2.93
N THR A 499 8.67 -5.64 -1.72
CA THR A 499 7.43 -5.59 -0.91
C THR A 499 7.54 -4.71 0.34
N ASP A 500 8.74 -4.57 0.87
CA ASP A 500 9.05 -3.96 2.17
C ASP A 500 8.12 -4.52 3.28
N GLN A 501 7.91 -5.83 3.23
CA GLN A 501 7.29 -6.64 4.30
C GLN A 501 8.25 -6.74 5.50
N PRO A 502 7.79 -6.97 6.75
CA PRO A 502 6.50 -7.52 7.15
C PRO A 502 5.61 -6.55 7.92
N MET A 503 5.90 -5.24 7.93
CA MET A 503 4.98 -4.23 8.47
C MET A 503 3.68 -4.17 7.66
N ARG A 504 3.81 -4.41 6.35
CA ARG A 504 2.72 -4.59 5.42
C ARG A 504 2.77 -5.98 4.80
N ASP A 505 1.64 -6.41 4.32
CA ASP A 505 1.49 -7.65 3.59
C ASP A 505 2.18 -7.54 2.22
N PRO A 506 2.88 -8.59 1.75
CA PRO A 506 3.48 -8.58 0.42
C PRO A 506 2.45 -8.63 -0.73
N ILE A 507 1.22 -9.09 -0.48
CA ILE A 507 0.22 -9.33 -1.53
C ILE A 507 -0.16 -8.06 -2.32
N PRO A 508 -0.45 -6.90 -1.70
CA PRO A 508 -0.75 -5.67 -2.43
C PRO A 508 0.36 -5.25 -3.40
N GLN A 509 1.64 -5.36 -2.98
CA GLN A 509 2.78 -4.99 -3.83
C GLN A 509 2.93 -5.96 -5.00
N PHE A 510 2.73 -7.26 -4.75
CA PHE A 510 2.67 -8.27 -5.81
C PHE A 510 1.53 -7.96 -6.80
N GLY A 511 0.33 -7.67 -6.29
CA GLY A 511 -0.84 -7.32 -7.11
C GLY A 511 -0.60 -6.07 -7.95
N TRP A 512 0.08 -5.07 -7.40
CA TRP A 512 0.42 -3.85 -8.12
C TRP A 512 1.29 -4.13 -9.35
N MET A 513 2.34 -4.94 -9.21
CA MET A 513 3.18 -5.34 -10.35
C MET A 513 2.41 -6.26 -11.32
N ALA A 514 1.68 -7.25 -10.83
CA ALA A 514 0.97 -8.23 -11.64
C ALA A 514 -0.15 -7.59 -12.50
N TYR A 515 -0.86 -6.60 -11.97
CA TYR A 515 -1.93 -5.88 -12.65
C TYR A 515 -1.46 -4.66 -13.43
N SER A 516 -0.16 -4.33 -13.42
CA SER A 516 0.35 -3.26 -14.30
C SER A 516 0.06 -3.54 -15.77
N HIS A 517 -0.03 -2.49 -16.58
CA HIS A 517 -0.24 -2.57 -18.03
C HIS A 517 1.06 -2.82 -18.81
N CYS A 518 2.14 -3.15 -18.12
CA CYS A 518 3.39 -3.61 -18.74
C CYS A 518 3.19 -4.97 -19.43
N THR A 519 3.98 -5.22 -20.46
CA THR A 519 3.96 -6.51 -21.18
C THR A 519 4.44 -7.66 -20.31
N PHE A 520 4.12 -8.90 -20.73
CA PHE A 520 4.58 -10.12 -20.04
C PHE A 520 6.11 -10.18 -19.89
N GLU A 521 6.87 -9.80 -20.91
CA GLU A 521 8.34 -9.83 -20.86
C GLU A 521 8.92 -8.74 -19.95
N GLU A 522 8.32 -7.55 -19.92
CA GLU A 522 8.69 -6.50 -18.95
C GLU A 522 8.41 -6.95 -17.52
N LYS A 523 7.24 -7.54 -17.26
CA LYS A 523 6.90 -8.08 -15.94
C LYS A 523 7.88 -9.16 -15.48
N LYS A 524 8.29 -10.09 -16.36
CA LYS A 524 9.32 -11.10 -16.04
C LYS A 524 10.65 -10.47 -15.62
N LYS A 525 11.07 -9.40 -16.32
CA LYS A 525 12.28 -8.65 -15.96
C LYS A 525 12.16 -8.07 -14.55
N MET A 526 11.09 -7.32 -14.31
CA MET A 526 10.88 -6.58 -13.06
C MET A 526 10.64 -7.51 -11.87
N PHE A 527 9.89 -8.61 -12.04
CA PHE A 527 9.59 -9.56 -10.97
C PHE A 527 10.81 -10.30 -10.44
N GLY A 528 11.84 -10.57 -11.27
CA GLY A 528 12.97 -11.36 -10.77
C GLY A 528 14.21 -11.40 -11.65
N LEU A 529 14.10 -11.32 -12.98
CA LEU A 529 15.31 -11.48 -13.83
C LEU A 529 16.31 -10.34 -13.64
N ASN A 530 15.85 -9.12 -13.39
CA ASN A 530 16.73 -7.98 -13.10
C ASN A 530 17.49 -8.21 -11.78
N MET A 531 16.79 -8.56 -10.71
CA MET A 531 17.42 -8.81 -9.41
C MET A 531 18.34 -10.03 -9.46
N GLN A 532 17.98 -11.08 -10.19
CA GLN A 532 18.84 -12.25 -10.41
C GLN A 532 20.16 -11.88 -11.08
N LYS A 533 20.14 -11.01 -12.10
CA LYS A 533 21.36 -10.52 -12.74
C LYS A 533 22.25 -9.76 -11.76
N ILE A 534 21.65 -8.96 -10.86
CA ILE A 534 22.37 -8.22 -9.83
C ILE A 534 23.04 -9.19 -8.84
N ILE A 535 22.29 -10.13 -8.27
CA ILE A 535 22.81 -11.12 -7.30
C ILE A 535 23.95 -11.95 -7.90
N ARG A 536 23.79 -12.44 -9.15
CA ARG A 536 24.81 -13.28 -9.81
C ARG A 536 26.14 -12.57 -10.07
N ARG A 537 26.18 -11.23 -10.06
CA ARG A 537 27.42 -10.46 -10.25
C ARG A 537 28.27 -10.39 -8.98
N VAL A 538 27.68 -10.67 -7.81
CA VAL A 538 28.37 -10.57 -6.51
C VAL A 538 29.48 -11.61 -6.44
N LYS A 539 30.70 -11.16 -6.20
CA LYS A 539 31.89 -12.00 -6.11
C LYS A 539 32.03 -12.54 -4.69
N ALA A 540 31.86 -13.85 -4.51
CA ALA A 540 32.26 -14.50 -3.26
C ALA A 540 33.80 -14.56 -3.22
N LYS A 541 34.46 -13.65 -2.50
CA LYS A 541 35.90 -13.82 -2.22
C LYS A 541 36.06 -15.04 -1.32
N ARG A 542 36.74 -16.08 -1.85
CA ARG A 542 37.11 -17.28 -1.08
C ARG A 542 38.06 -16.93 0.04
#